data_AF-A0A0B1ZXP1-F1
#
_entry.id   AF-A0A0B1ZXP1-F1
#
_cell.length_a   1.000
_cell.length_b   1.000
_cell.length_c   1.000
_cell.angle_alpha   90.00
_cell.angle_beta   90.00
_cell.angle_gamma   90.00
#
_symmetry.space_group_name_H-M   'P 1'
#
loop_
_entity.id
_entity.type
_entity.pdbx_description
1 polymer ?
#
loop_
_entity_poly.entity_id
_entity_poly.type
_entity_poly.pdbx_seq_one_letter_code
_entity_poly.pdbx_strand_id
1 'polypeptide(L)'
;MSTDERSEGRRVLRAQLTVGQLSWITILVLIGLVQVIRAQPFDALFFATAVLVTTMDATGILTAATQPRRVSARVLVVVGAVAATALAALPRHGPAMVTLMLLLGAAVLLLAWPGSAERMPWSRGIRSLAWCWGIILVIGCLWELFAFILSLVDPRAPAPALSDLLDPMLGNRLGQAVFAGLWVLLGIWLVRRVGRR
;
A
#
# COMPACT_ATOMS: atom_id res chain seq x y z
N MET A 1 46.56 -5.49 6.67
CA MET A 1 45.42 -4.84 7.35
C MET A 1 44.72 -3.84 6.41
N SER A 2 44.40 -4.23 5.18
CA SER A 2 43.72 -3.35 4.19
C SER A 2 42.85 -4.13 3.16
N THR A 3 42.98 -5.46 3.12
CA THR A 3 42.19 -6.35 2.27
C THR A 3 40.83 -6.74 2.85
N ASP A 4 40.64 -6.59 4.16
CA ASP A 4 39.42 -7.04 4.85
C ASP A 4 38.26 -6.05 4.72
N GLU A 5 38.51 -4.73 4.88
CA GLU A 5 37.49 -3.68 4.74
C GLU A 5 36.89 -3.59 3.33
N ARG A 6 37.69 -3.86 2.28
CA ARG A 6 37.18 -3.91 0.89
C ARG A 6 36.25 -5.11 0.65
N SER A 7 36.38 -6.16 1.45
CA SER A 7 35.57 -7.37 1.34
C SER A 7 34.24 -7.22 2.11
N GLU A 8 34.24 -6.55 3.26
CA GLU A 8 33.02 -6.14 3.96
C GLU A 8 32.22 -5.12 3.14
N GLY A 9 32.87 -4.10 2.57
CA GLY A 9 32.22 -3.13 1.69
C GLY A 9 31.56 -3.74 0.46
N ARG A 10 32.11 -4.85 -0.08
CA ARG A 10 31.49 -5.59 -1.21
C ARG A 10 30.40 -6.57 -0.77
N ARG A 11 30.42 -7.10 0.45
CA ARG A 11 29.34 -7.93 1.00
C ARG A 11 28.09 -7.11 1.30
N VAL A 12 28.25 -5.86 1.73
CA VAL A 12 27.14 -4.89 1.87
C VAL A 12 26.49 -4.59 0.50
N LEU A 13 27.24 -4.70 -0.59
CA LEU A 13 26.81 -4.40 -1.97
C LEU A 13 26.05 -5.53 -2.68
N ARG A 14 25.85 -6.69 -2.05
CA ARG A 14 24.99 -7.77 -2.56
C ARG A 14 24.07 -8.31 -1.49
N ALA A 15 23.26 -7.44 -0.90
CA ALA A 15 21.93 -7.90 -0.49
C ALA A 15 21.25 -8.41 -1.77
N GLN A 16 21.24 -9.73 -1.98
CA GLN A 16 20.53 -10.31 -3.12
C GLN A 16 19.04 -10.06 -2.88
N LEU A 17 18.55 -8.96 -3.44
CA LEU A 17 17.12 -8.64 -3.42
C LEU A 17 16.38 -9.83 -4.00
N THR A 18 15.45 -10.38 -3.22
CA THR A 18 14.61 -11.46 -3.73
C THR A 18 13.78 -10.92 -4.90
N VAL A 19 13.46 -11.76 -5.88
CA VAL A 19 12.62 -11.37 -7.02
C VAL A 19 11.33 -10.70 -6.53
N GLY A 20 10.74 -11.18 -5.44
CA GLY A 20 9.56 -10.57 -4.83
C GLY A 20 9.78 -9.14 -4.29
N GLN A 21 10.92 -8.86 -3.66
CA GLN A 21 11.26 -7.50 -3.22
C GLN A 21 11.47 -6.58 -4.42
N LEU A 22 12.18 -7.05 -5.44
CA LEU A 22 12.40 -6.28 -6.66
C LEU A 22 11.09 -5.98 -7.39
N SER A 23 10.17 -6.95 -7.46
CA SER A 23 8.83 -6.76 -8.02
C SER A 23 8.06 -5.67 -7.28
N TRP A 24 8.05 -5.70 -5.94
CA TRP A 24 7.36 -4.68 -5.15
C TRP A 24 7.95 -3.28 -5.32
N ILE A 25 9.28 -3.16 -5.25
CA ILE A 25 9.97 -1.88 -5.47
C ILE A 25 9.65 -1.34 -6.87
N THR A 26 9.70 -2.19 -7.89
CA THR A 26 9.36 -1.83 -9.27
C THR A 26 7.93 -1.31 -9.37
N ILE A 27 6.96 -2.01 -8.77
CA ILE A 27 5.55 -1.58 -8.78
C ILE A 27 5.39 -0.21 -8.11
N LEU A 28 6.01 0.01 -6.94
CA LEU A 28 5.92 1.29 -6.23
C LEU A 28 6.55 2.45 -7.04
N VAL A 29 7.68 2.19 -7.71
CA VAL A 29 8.33 3.17 -8.61
C VAL A 29 7.41 3.51 -9.79
N LEU A 30 6.83 2.50 -10.45
CA LEU A 30 5.92 2.72 -11.56
C LEU A 30 4.69 3.53 -11.14
N ILE A 31 4.09 3.23 -9.98
CA ILE A 31 2.96 4.01 -9.45
C ILE A 31 3.41 5.45 -9.18
N GLY A 32 4.53 5.65 -8.47
CA GLY A 32 5.05 6.99 -8.17
C GLY A 32 5.31 7.81 -9.44
N LEU A 33 5.87 7.19 -10.48
CA LEU A 33 6.10 7.85 -11.78
C LEU A 33 4.78 8.29 -12.42
N VAL A 34 3.75 7.44 -12.41
CA VAL A 34 2.42 7.82 -12.91
C VAL A 34 1.85 9.00 -12.13
N GLN A 35 2.04 9.06 -10.80
CA GLN A 35 1.55 10.20 -10.00
C GLN A 35 2.26 11.51 -10.31
N VAL A 36 3.56 11.47 -10.65
CA VAL A 36 4.30 12.64 -11.15
C VAL A 36 3.69 13.11 -12.47
N ILE A 37 3.40 12.19 -13.40
CA ILE A 37 2.78 12.51 -14.69
C ILE A 37 1.37 13.10 -14.50
N ARG A 38 0.59 12.60 -13.53
CA ARG A 38 -0.74 13.14 -13.18
C ARG A 38 -0.68 14.48 -12.40
N ALA A 39 0.51 15.04 -12.19
CA ALA A 39 0.73 16.25 -11.39
C ALA A 39 0.10 16.17 -9.98
N GLN A 40 0.19 15.01 -9.33
CA GLN A 40 -0.25 14.78 -7.95
C GLN A 40 0.97 14.70 -7.02
N PRO A 41 1.51 15.84 -6.54
CA PRO A 41 2.79 15.87 -5.84
C PRO A 41 2.74 15.13 -4.50
N PHE A 42 1.61 15.17 -3.80
CA PHE A 42 1.43 14.49 -2.52
C PHE A 42 1.52 12.96 -2.69
N ASP A 43 0.81 12.41 -3.66
CA ASP A 43 0.82 10.96 -3.93
C ASP A 43 2.19 10.51 -4.43
N ALA A 44 2.81 11.29 -5.32
CA ALA A 44 4.17 11.03 -5.79
C ALA A 44 5.17 10.97 -4.61
N LEU A 45 5.09 11.91 -3.67
CA LEU A 45 5.94 11.93 -2.48
C LEU A 45 5.67 10.73 -1.56
N PHE A 46 4.40 10.36 -1.37
CA PHE A 46 4.00 9.19 -0.58
C PHE A 46 4.61 7.91 -1.16
N PHE A 47 4.48 7.68 -2.47
CA PHE A 47 5.05 6.51 -3.13
C PHE A 47 6.58 6.54 -3.15
N ALA A 48 7.21 7.71 -3.33
CA ALA A 48 8.67 7.84 -3.22
C ALA A 48 9.17 7.47 -1.81
N THR A 49 8.46 7.88 -0.77
CA THR A 49 8.75 7.50 0.62
C THR A 49 8.59 6.00 0.83
N ALA A 50 7.53 5.40 0.28
CA ALA A 50 7.32 3.95 0.34
C ALA A 50 8.43 3.16 -0.38
N VAL A 51 8.91 3.63 -1.54
CA VAL A 51 10.06 3.05 -2.25
C VAL A 51 11.30 3.10 -1.38
N LEU A 52 11.59 4.25 -0.77
CA LEU A 52 12.77 4.43 0.09
C LEU A 52 12.72 3.47 1.28
N VAL A 53 11.62 3.47 2.03
CA VAL A 53 11.45 2.60 3.21
C VAL A 53 11.54 1.12 2.82
N THR A 54 10.88 0.70 1.74
CA THR A 54 10.91 -0.71 1.28
C THR A 54 12.31 -1.12 0.81
N THR A 55 13.04 -0.21 0.16
CA THR A 55 14.42 -0.48 -0.26
C THR A 55 15.35 -0.60 0.94
N MET A 56 15.23 0.30 1.92
CA MET A 56 16.01 0.25 3.16
C MET A 56 15.73 -1.02 3.96
N ASP A 57 14.49 -1.49 4.00
CA ASP A 57 14.10 -2.79 4.58
C ASP A 57 14.72 -3.95 3.81
N ALA A 58 14.64 -3.92 2.48
CA ALA A 58 15.17 -5.00 1.63
C ALA A 58 16.70 -5.11 1.67
N THR A 59 17.41 -3.99 1.91
CA THR A 59 18.86 -3.98 2.13
C THR A 59 19.26 -4.26 3.58
N GLY A 60 18.31 -4.49 4.49
CA GLY A 60 18.56 -4.78 5.90
C GLY A 60 19.01 -3.57 6.72
N ILE A 61 18.90 -2.35 6.19
CA ILE A 61 19.19 -1.10 6.93
C ILE A 61 18.14 -0.91 8.02
N LEU A 62 16.87 -1.20 7.71
CA LEU A 62 15.81 -1.26 8.71
C LEU A 62 15.83 -2.64 9.37
N THR A 63 16.63 -2.80 10.42
CA THR A 63 16.60 -3.98 11.30
C THR A 63 15.39 -3.86 12.21
N ALA A 64 14.20 -4.18 11.70
CA ALA A 64 12.99 -4.18 12.52
C ALA A 64 12.98 -5.42 13.43
N ALA A 65 13.54 -5.26 14.63
CA ALA A 65 13.50 -6.22 15.74
C ALA A 65 12.20 -6.12 16.55
N THR A 66 11.07 -5.80 15.93
CA THR A 66 9.78 -5.74 16.62
C THR A 66 9.08 -7.07 16.51
N GLN A 67 9.02 -7.81 17.63
CA GLN A 67 8.07 -8.91 17.75
C GLN A 67 6.65 -8.39 17.46
N PRO A 68 5.83 -9.16 16.73
CA PRO A 68 4.46 -8.76 16.44
C PRO A 68 3.71 -8.50 17.75
N ARG A 69 3.34 -7.23 17.98
CA ARG A 69 2.56 -6.85 19.17
C ARG A 69 1.17 -7.45 19.03
N ARG A 70 0.84 -8.39 19.93
CA ARG A 70 -0.49 -9.00 19.99
C ARG A 70 -1.51 -7.99 20.50
N VAL A 71 -2.17 -7.29 19.58
CA VAL A 71 -3.30 -6.41 19.89
C VAL A 71 -4.56 -7.26 20.04
N SER A 72 -5.35 -7.01 21.09
CA SER A 72 -6.60 -7.75 21.30
C SER A 72 -7.59 -7.47 20.16
N ALA A 73 -8.37 -8.48 19.77
CA ALA A 73 -9.37 -8.33 18.71
C ALA A 73 -10.41 -7.26 19.04
N ARG A 74 -10.77 -7.09 20.33
CA ARG A 74 -11.70 -6.04 20.78
C ARG A 74 -11.12 -4.65 20.53
N VAL A 75 -9.85 -4.42 20.86
CA VAL A 75 -9.21 -3.11 20.62
C VAL A 75 -9.16 -2.81 19.13
N LEU A 76 -8.80 -3.78 18.28
CA LEU A 76 -8.81 -3.58 16.82
C LEU A 76 -10.20 -3.25 16.29
N VAL A 77 -11.24 -3.93 16.77
CA VAL A 77 -12.64 -3.66 16.36
C VAL A 77 -13.10 -2.29 16.82
N VAL A 78 -12.83 -1.90 18.08
CA VAL A 78 -13.23 -0.59 18.62
C VAL A 78 -12.50 0.54 17.91
N VAL A 79 -11.16 0.47 17.84
CA VAL A 79 -10.35 1.48 17.15
C VAL A 79 -10.72 1.55 15.67
N GLY A 80 -10.94 0.40 15.03
CA GLY A 80 -11.39 0.34 13.65
C GLY A 80 -12.76 0.99 13.45
N ALA A 81 -13.74 0.69 14.32
CA ALA A 81 -15.07 1.32 14.24
C ALA A 81 -14.96 2.84 14.37
N VAL A 82 -14.19 3.33 15.36
CA VAL A 82 -13.95 4.78 15.54
C VAL A 82 -13.28 5.37 14.30
N ALA A 83 -12.27 4.70 13.75
CA ALA A 83 -11.59 5.15 12.53
C ALA A 83 -12.53 5.19 11.32
N ALA A 84 -13.36 4.16 11.11
CA ALA A 84 -14.32 4.12 10.02
C ALA A 84 -15.38 5.24 10.15
N THR A 85 -15.90 5.47 11.36
CA THR A 85 -16.84 6.56 11.61
C THR A 85 -16.20 7.92 11.39
N ALA A 86 -14.97 8.14 11.87
CA ALA A 86 -14.25 9.39 11.65
C ALA A 86 -13.99 9.62 10.16
N LEU A 87 -13.53 8.60 9.43
CA LEU A 87 -13.31 8.66 7.98
C LEU A 87 -14.61 8.94 7.21
N ALA A 88 -15.76 8.45 7.68
CA ALA A 88 -17.06 8.71 7.07
C ALA A 88 -17.60 10.12 7.34
N ALA A 89 -17.21 10.73 8.46
CA ALA A 89 -17.65 12.08 8.85
C ALA A 89 -16.79 13.19 8.23
N LEU A 90 -15.54 12.88 7.89
CA LEU A 90 -14.58 13.84 7.34
C LEU A 90 -14.83 14.14 5.85
N PRO A 91 -14.59 15.38 5.38
CA PRO A 91 -14.61 15.70 3.95
C PRO A 91 -13.58 14.88 3.18
N ARG A 92 -14.02 14.26 2.07
CA ARG A 92 -13.27 13.27 1.28
C ARG A 92 -11.90 13.71 0.75
N HIS A 93 -11.66 15.01 0.68
CA HIS A 93 -10.38 15.60 0.24
C HIS A 93 -9.85 16.64 1.23
N GLY A 94 -10.34 16.61 2.48
CA GLY A 94 -9.90 17.52 3.52
C GLY A 94 -8.53 17.11 4.10
N PRO A 95 -7.73 18.08 4.57
CA PRO A 95 -6.43 17.79 5.19
C PRO A 95 -6.58 16.87 6.40
N ALA A 96 -7.66 17.00 7.17
CA ALA A 96 -7.93 16.15 8.33
C ALA A 96 -8.14 14.67 7.95
N MET A 97 -8.73 14.37 6.79
CA MET A 97 -8.86 12.99 6.31
C MET A 97 -7.50 12.42 5.93
N VAL A 98 -6.67 13.21 5.25
CA VAL A 98 -5.29 12.83 4.89
C VAL A 98 -4.47 12.56 6.14
N THR A 99 -4.50 13.45 7.13
CA THR A 99 -3.80 13.26 8.40
C THR A 99 -4.25 11.99 9.11
N LEU A 100 -5.56 11.74 9.20
CA LEU A 100 -6.09 10.52 9.82
C LEU A 100 -5.61 9.26 9.08
N MET A 101 -5.63 9.27 7.75
CA MET A 101 -5.18 8.14 6.94
C MET A 101 -3.68 7.87 7.13
N LEU A 102 -2.85 8.91 7.20
CA LEU A 102 -1.42 8.80 7.46
C LEU A 102 -1.14 8.23 8.86
N LEU A 103 -1.88 8.69 9.88
CA LEU A 103 -1.75 8.18 11.25
C LEU A 103 -2.17 6.70 11.34
N LEU A 104 -3.27 6.32 10.69
CA LEU A 104 -3.71 4.92 10.63
C LEU A 104 -2.69 4.05 9.89
N GLY A 105 -2.18 4.53 8.75
CA GLY A 105 -1.13 3.86 7.99
C GLY A 105 0.13 3.66 8.84
N ALA A 106 0.63 4.72 9.48
CA ALA A 106 1.79 4.65 10.37
C ALA A 106 1.56 3.69 11.55
N ALA A 107 0.38 3.75 12.20
CA ALA A 107 0.04 2.85 13.29
C ALA A 107 0.01 1.39 12.84
N VAL A 108 -0.59 1.09 11.68
CA VAL A 108 -0.62 -0.27 11.12
C VAL A 108 0.78 -0.73 10.75
N LEU A 109 1.60 0.13 10.13
CA LEU A 109 2.99 -0.18 9.85
C LEU A 109 3.73 -0.52 11.13
N LEU A 110 3.65 0.29 12.19
CA LEU A 110 4.30 0.01 13.47
C LEU A 110 3.82 -1.29 14.14
N LEU A 111 2.54 -1.64 13.97
CA LEU A 111 1.95 -2.86 14.57
C LEU A 111 2.24 -4.13 13.77
N ALA A 112 2.29 -4.02 12.44
CA ALA A 112 2.34 -5.14 11.52
C ALA A 112 3.65 -5.22 10.72
N TRP A 113 4.63 -4.34 10.99
CA TRP A 113 5.95 -4.41 10.35
C TRP A 113 6.55 -5.79 10.65
N PRO A 114 6.76 -6.62 9.63
CA PRO A 114 7.20 -7.99 9.85
C PRO A 114 8.66 -8.00 10.31
N GLY A 115 8.90 -8.35 11.57
CA GLY A 115 10.20 -8.89 11.96
C GLY A 115 10.34 -10.29 11.34
N SER A 116 11.37 -10.50 10.51
CA SER A 116 11.80 -11.76 9.88
C SER A 116 10.76 -12.90 9.83
N ALA A 117 9.55 -12.63 9.32
CA ALA A 117 8.47 -13.60 9.39
C ALA A 117 8.72 -14.72 8.38
N GLU A 118 8.69 -15.98 8.84
CA GLU A 118 8.81 -17.13 7.96
C GLU A 118 7.72 -17.11 6.89
N ARG A 119 8.15 -17.10 5.63
CA ARG A 119 7.25 -17.09 4.47
C ARG A 119 6.71 -18.50 4.28
N MET A 120 5.48 -18.75 4.72
CA MET A 120 4.79 -20.00 4.39
C MET A 120 4.52 -20.08 2.87
N PRO A 121 4.76 -21.24 2.23
CA PRO A 121 4.48 -21.42 0.82
C PRO A 121 2.97 -21.31 0.57
N TRP A 122 2.60 -20.56 -0.48
CA TRP A 122 1.20 -20.43 -0.88
C TRP A 122 0.69 -21.75 -1.46
N SER A 123 -0.51 -22.16 -1.05
CA SER A 123 -1.20 -23.29 -1.70
C SER A 123 -1.52 -22.94 -3.17
N ARG A 124 -1.67 -23.97 -4.01
CA ARG A 124 -1.96 -23.80 -5.45
C ARG A 124 -3.23 -22.96 -5.68
N GLY A 125 -4.25 -23.13 -4.83
CA GLY A 125 -5.48 -22.34 -4.88
C GLY A 125 -5.26 -20.86 -4.56
N ILE A 126 -4.52 -20.55 -3.48
CA ILE A 126 -4.19 -19.15 -3.12
C ILE A 126 -3.35 -18.49 -4.23
N ARG A 127 -2.41 -19.24 -4.82
CA ARG A 127 -1.60 -18.72 -5.93
C ARG A 127 -2.44 -18.39 -7.15
N SER A 128 -3.39 -19.25 -7.53
CA SER A 128 -4.29 -18.98 -8.66
C SER A 128 -5.19 -17.77 -8.39
N LEU A 129 -5.70 -17.64 -7.16
CA LEU A 129 -6.51 -16.50 -6.75
C LEU A 129 -5.70 -15.20 -6.80
N ALA A 130 -4.45 -15.22 -6.31
CA ALA A 130 -3.55 -14.08 -6.37
C ALA A 130 -3.26 -13.65 -7.82
N TRP A 131 -3.07 -14.61 -8.74
CA TRP A 131 -2.92 -14.31 -10.17
C TRP A 131 -4.17 -13.68 -10.77
N CYS A 132 -5.36 -14.22 -10.47
CA CYS A 132 -6.62 -13.68 -10.95
C CYS A 132 -6.80 -12.22 -10.50
N TRP A 133 -6.61 -11.95 -9.21
CA TRP A 133 -6.66 -10.59 -8.67
C TRP A 133 -5.56 -9.69 -9.25
N GLY A 134 -4.34 -10.20 -9.42
CA GLY A 134 -3.26 -9.46 -10.04
C GLY A 134 -3.59 -9.02 -11.46
N ILE A 135 -4.14 -9.91 -12.28
CA ILE A 135 -4.58 -9.60 -13.65
C ILE A 135 -5.68 -8.54 -13.65
N ILE A 136 -6.70 -8.69 -12.80
CA ILE A 136 -7.80 -7.71 -12.68
C ILE A 136 -7.26 -6.32 -12.32
N LEU A 137 -6.37 -6.24 -11.33
CA LEU A 137 -5.78 -4.97 -10.89
C LEU A 137 -4.90 -4.35 -11.99
N VAL A 138 -4.07 -5.14 -12.67
CA VAL A 138 -3.22 -4.64 -13.77
C VAL A 138 -4.08 -4.13 -14.92
N ILE A 139 -5.12 -4.85 -15.32
CA ILE A 139 -6.07 -4.39 -16.35
C ILE A 139 -6.73 -3.07 -15.91
N GLY A 140 -7.18 -2.97 -14.66
CA GLY A 140 -7.75 -1.74 -14.12
C GLY A 140 -6.77 -0.56 -14.12
N CYS A 141 -5.51 -0.79 -13.76
CA CYS A 141 -4.46 0.23 -13.84
C CYS A 141 -4.18 0.67 -15.28
N LEU A 142 -4.12 -0.27 -16.23
CA LEU A 142 -3.94 0.04 -17.65
C LEU A 142 -5.13 0.81 -18.21
N TRP A 143 -6.35 0.48 -17.79
CA TRP A 143 -7.56 1.22 -18.15
C TRP A 143 -7.51 2.68 -17.66
N GLU A 144 -7.17 2.89 -16.39
CA GLU A 144 -6.98 4.24 -15.81
C GLU A 144 -5.92 5.04 -16.56
N LEU A 145 -4.78 4.42 -16.84
CA LEU A 145 -3.69 5.07 -17.59
C LEU A 145 -4.14 5.41 -19.01
N PHE A 146 -4.86 4.52 -19.67
CA PHE A 146 -5.40 4.75 -21.01
C PHE A 146 -6.41 5.91 -21.02
N ALA A 147 -7.37 5.93 -20.09
CA ALA A 147 -8.35 7.01 -19.96
C ALA A 147 -7.67 8.36 -19.71
N PHE A 148 -6.63 8.37 -18.86
CA PHE A 148 -5.83 9.56 -18.59
C PHE A 148 -5.03 10.04 -19.82
N ILE A 149 -4.38 9.14 -20.57
CA ILE A 149 -3.68 9.52 -21.81
C ILE A 149 -4.69 10.08 -22.83
N LEU A 150 -5.86 9.46 -22.95
CA LEU A 150 -6.89 9.92 -23.89
C LEU A 150 -7.39 11.32 -23.53
N SER A 151 -7.57 11.63 -22.24
CA SER A 151 -7.98 12.96 -21.80
C SER A 151 -6.92 14.05 -22.01
N LEU A 152 -5.63 13.68 -22.08
CA LEU A 152 -4.56 14.59 -22.48
C LEU A 152 -4.55 14.88 -23.99
N VAL A 153 -4.87 13.88 -24.81
CA VAL A 153 -4.83 13.99 -26.28
C VAL A 153 -6.08 14.67 -26.83
N ASP A 154 -7.26 14.28 -26.33
CA ASP A 154 -8.54 14.89 -26.69
C ASP A 154 -9.37 15.18 -25.43
N PRO A 155 -9.25 16.40 -24.87
CA PRO A 155 -10.01 16.80 -23.67
C PRO A 155 -11.53 16.80 -23.86
N ARG A 156 -12.04 16.71 -25.10
CA ARG A 156 -13.48 16.71 -25.40
C ARG A 156 -14.05 15.30 -25.53
N ALA A 157 -13.21 14.28 -25.67
CA ALA A 157 -13.63 12.90 -25.72
C ALA A 157 -13.97 12.40 -24.30
N PRO A 158 -15.19 11.88 -24.05
CA PRO A 158 -15.52 11.29 -22.77
C PRO A 158 -14.74 9.98 -22.59
N ALA A 159 -13.72 10.02 -21.74
CA ALA A 159 -12.91 8.86 -21.35
C ALA A 159 -13.18 8.53 -19.88
N PRO A 160 -14.29 7.84 -19.56
CA PRO A 160 -14.66 7.59 -18.16
C PRO A 160 -13.58 6.74 -17.49
N ALA A 161 -12.88 7.34 -16.53
CA ALA A 161 -11.96 6.62 -15.69
C ALA A 161 -12.75 5.69 -14.76
N LEU A 162 -12.12 4.62 -14.29
CA LEU A 162 -12.77 3.70 -13.35
C LEU A 162 -13.04 4.42 -12.01
N SER A 163 -12.17 5.35 -11.66
CA SER A 163 -12.32 6.30 -10.56
C SER A 163 -13.56 7.20 -10.71
N ASP A 164 -13.89 7.66 -11.92
CA ASP A 164 -15.09 8.47 -12.16
C ASP A 164 -16.38 7.68 -11.88
N LEU A 165 -16.37 6.36 -12.13
CA LEU A 165 -17.50 5.47 -11.80
C LEU A 165 -17.67 5.29 -10.29
N LEU A 166 -16.56 5.28 -9.54
CA LEU A 166 -16.59 5.18 -8.09
C LEU A 166 -16.91 6.51 -7.40
N ASP A 167 -16.66 7.62 -8.08
CA ASP A 167 -16.83 8.96 -7.52
C ASP A 167 -18.24 9.26 -7.01
N PRO A 168 -19.34 8.97 -7.74
CA PRO A 168 -20.69 9.19 -7.22
C PRO A 168 -21.03 8.26 -6.05
N MET A 169 -20.47 7.05 -6.02
CA MET A 169 -20.67 6.14 -4.88
C MET A 169 -19.99 6.69 -3.62
N LEU A 170 -18.76 7.19 -3.76
CA LEU A 170 -17.96 7.72 -2.66
C LEU A 170 -18.30 9.19 -2.33
N GLY A 171 -19.02 9.90 -3.20
CA GLY A 171 -19.52 11.25 -2.96
C GLY A 171 -20.73 11.27 -2.00
N ASN A 172 -21.45 10.15 -1.86
CA ASN A 172 -22.49 10.00 -0.85
C ASN A 172 -21.88 9.57 0.49
N ARG A 173 -22.29 10.23 1.59
CA ARG A 173 -21.88 9.87 2.96
C ARG A 173 -22.12 8.39 3.27
N LEU A 174 -23.22 7.81 2.78
CA LEU A 174 -23.51 6.39 2.98
C LEU A 174 -22.48 5.51 2.27
N GLY A 175 -22.14 5.81 1.02
CA GLY A 175 -21.17 5.02 0.27
C GLY A 175 -19.75 5.18 0.82
N GLN A 176 -19.38 6.39 1.24
CA GLN A 176 -18.14 6.65 1.98
C GLN A 176 -18.07 5.83 3.28
N ALA A 177 -19.15 5.77 4.06
CA ALA A 177 -19.23 4.99 5.29
C ALA A 177 -19.08 3.48 5.05
N VAL A 178 -19.79 2.95 4.04
CA VAL A 178 -19.70 1.53 3.66
C VAL A 178 -18.29 1.19 3.20
N PHE A 179 -17.70 2.03 2.35
CA PHE A 179 -16.34 1.82 1.85
C PHE A 179 -15.30 1.89 2.98
N ALA A 180 -15.36 2.90 3.84
CA ALA A 180 -14.47 3.03 4.99
C ALA A 180 -14.61 1.83 5.95
N GLY A 181 -15.85 1.37 6.19
CA GLY A 181 -16.12 0.18 7.00
C GLY A 181 -15.49 -1.08 6.42
N LEU A 182 -15.71 -1.36 5.12
CA LEU A 182 -15.11 -2.50 4.43
C LEU A 182 -13.58 -2.44 4.44
N TRP A 183 -13.01 -1.26 4.20
CA TRP A 183 -11.56 -1.05 4.20
C TRP A 183 -10.94 -1.31 5.58
N VAL A 184 -11.54 -0.78 6.64
CA VAL A 184 -11.09 -1.05 8.02
C VAL A 184 -11.24 -2.53 8.37
N LEU A 185 -12.36 -3.17 8.02
CA LEU A 185 -12.57 -4.60 8.28
C LEU A 185 -11.51 -5.47 7.61
N LEU A 186 -11.16 -5.14 6.36
CA LEU A 186 -10.08 -5.80 5.64
C LEU A 186 -8.73 -5.58 6.35
N GLY A 187 -8.44 -4.37 6.81
CA GLY A 187 -7.24 -4.05 7.58
C GLY A 187 -7.15 -4.84 8.89
N ILE A 188 -8.23 -4.90 9.67
CA ILE A 188 -8.32 -5.71 10.90
C ILE A 188 -8.08 -7.18 10.58
N TRP A 189 -8.69 -7.69 9.51
CA TRP A 189 -8.52 -9.08 9.09
C TRP A 189 -7.05 -9.38 8.75
N LEU A 190 -6.37 -8.48 8.03
CA LEU A 190 -4.95 -8.59 7.69
C LEU A 190 -4.05 -8.57 8.95
N VAL A 191 -4.22 -7.57 9.84
CA VAL A 191 -3.42 -7.45 11.07
C VAL A 191 -3.61 -8.68 11.97
N ARG A 192 -4.84 -9.19 12.10
CA ARG A 192 -5.11 -10.41 12.87
C ARG A 192 -4.46 -11.65 12.26
N ARG A 193 -4.32 -11.70 10.93
CA ARG A 193 -3.65 -12.81 10.26
C ARG A 193 -2.13 -12.78 10.48
N VAL A 194 -1.55 -11.59 10.65
CA VAL A 194 -0.15 -11.42 11.01
C VAL A 194 0.08 -11.80 12.48
N GLY A 195 -0.74 -11.31 13.42
CA GLY A 195 -0.56 -11.58 14.86
C GLY A 195 -0.94 -12.99 15.35
N ARG A 196 -1.60 -13.80 14.51
CA ARG A 196 -1.84 -15.24 14.77
C ARG A 196 -0.67 -16.14 14.35
N ARG A 197 0.31 -15.60 13.63
CA ARG A 197 1.56 -16.28 13.28
C ARG A 197 2.57 -16.07 14.39
#